data_AF-A0A850BUG6-F1
#
_entry.id   AF-A0A850BUG6-F1
#
_cell.length_a   1.000
_cell.length_b   1.000
_cell.length_c   1.000
_cell.angle_alpha   90.00
_cell.angle_beta   90.00
_cell.angle_gamma   90.00
#
_symmetry.space_group_name_H-M   'P 1'
#
loop_
_entity.id
_entity.type
_entity.pdbx_description
1 polymer ?
#
loop_
_entity_poly.entity_id
_entity_poly.type
_entity_poly.pdbx_seq_one_letter_code
_entity_poly.pdbx_strand_id
1 'polypeptide(L)'
;MFRFESSSLGRFGHAFLAFFDGTARAVHCAQAICMRARGDGLEVRVGIHSGEVERYTDSVQGVEVHMTSHIMSLAGTGEVWLSAPTMALPEGSGLTFSDMGEHELRGFEGPRRLYRLNP
;
A
#
# COMPACT_ATOMS: atom_id res chain seq x y z
N MET A 1 -18.05 -8.02 10.86
CA MET A 1 -18.04 -8.45 9.46
C MET A 1 -17.65 -7.24 8.62
N PHE A 2 -16.37 -7.10 8.26
CA PHE A 2 -15.93 -5.99 7.41
C PHE A 2 -16.07 -6.42 5.95
N ARG A 3 -17.01 -5.81 5.23
CA ARG A 3 -17.24 -6.06 3.81
C ARG A 3 -16.57 -4.93 3.04
N PHE A 4 -15.36 -5.18 2.54
CA PHE A 4 -14.74 -4.31 1.56
C PHE A 4 -15.13 -4.86 0.19
N GLU A 5 -15.84 -4.07 -0.61
CA GLU A 5 -16.18 -4.44 -1.98
C GLU A 5 -14.88 -4.51 -2.79
N SER A 6 -14.45 -5.74 -3.05
CA SER A 6 -13.18 -6.05 -3.70
C SER A 6 -13.32 -5.95 -5.21
N SER A 7 -12.56 -5.07 -5.86
CA SER A 7 -12.16 -5.27 -7.24
C SER A 7 -10.94 -6.19 -7.28
N SER A 8 -11.04 -7.26 -8.07
CA SER A 8 -10.02 -8.25 -8.48
C SER A 8 -8.84 -8.52 -7.54
N LEU A 9 -8.81 -9.70 -6.90
CA LEU A 9 -7.67 -10.20 -6.12
C LEU A 9 -6.69 -10.95 -7.05
N GLY A 10 -5.54 -10.35 -7.35
CA GLY A 10 -4.44 -11.06 -8.04
C GLY A 10 -3.49 -11.73 -7.03
N ARG A 11 -3.09 -12.99 -7.27
CA ARG A 11 -2.10 -13.70 -6.44
C ARG A 11 -0.72 -13.67 -7.10
N PHE A 12 0.22 -12.95 -6.50
CA PHE A 12 1.62 -12.87 -6.96
C PHE A 12 2.53 -13.52 -5.91
N GLY A 13 2.80 -14.83 -6.02
CA GLY A 13 3.48 -15.55 -4.94
C GLY A 13 2.75 -15.38 -3.59
N HIS A 14 3.45 -15.41 -2.47
CA HIS A 14 2.87 -15.22 -1.13
C HIS A 14 2.32 -13.81 -0.84
N ALA A 15 2.15 -12.96 -1.86
CA ALA A 15 1.63 -11.61 -1.74
C ALA A 15 0.22 -11.47 -2.33
N PHE A 16 -0.54 -10.55 -1.74
CA PHE A 16 -1.87 -10.17 -2.18
C PHE A 16 -1.84 -8.75 -2.75
N LEU A 17 -2.60 -8.51 -3.81
CA LEU A 17 -2.82 -7.19 -4.38
C LEU A 17 -4.29 -6.80 -4.23
N ALA A 18 -4.54 -5.57 -3.79
CA ALA A 18 -5.87 -5.02 -3.61
C ALA A 18 -5.92 -3.57 -4.11
N PHE A 19 -7.06 -3.17 -4.69
CA PHE A 19 -7.28 -1.84 -5.23
C PHE A 19 -8.37 -1.12 -4.44
N PHE A 20 -8.21 0.20 -4.30
CA PHE A 20 -9.15 1.04 -3.57
C PHE A 20 -9.36 2.34 -4.33
N ASP A 21 -10.61 2.79 -4.44
CA ASP A 21 -10.91 4.09 -5.03
C ASP A 21 -10.71 5.28 -4.05
N GLY A 22 -9.90 5.10 -2.99
CA GLY A 22 -9.63 6.14 -2.00
C GLY A 22 -8.45 5.81 -1.08
N THR A 23 -7.58 6.80 -0.88
CA THR A 23 -6.33 6.70 -0.11
C THR A 23 -6.58 6.32 1.35
N ALA A 24 -7.47 7.04 2.05
CA ALA A 24 -7.79 6.75 3.45
C ALA A 24 -8.31 5.31 3.66
N ARG A 25 -9.14 4.81 2.73
CA ARG A 25 -9.68 3.44 2.78
C ARG A 25 -8.58 2.40 2.61
N ALA A 26 -7.63 2.63 1.71
CA ALA A 26 -6.46 1.77 1.53
C ALA A 26 -5.60 1.71 2.80
N VAL A 27 -5.31 2.87 3.40
CA VAL A 27 -4.47 2.95 4.61
C VAL A 27 -5.14 2.29 5.82
N HIS A 28 -6.42 2.54 6.06
CA HIS A 28 -7.16 1.88 7.14
C HIS A 28 -7.25 0.36 6.94
N CYS A 29 -7.45 -0.09 5.70
CA CYS A 29 -7.45 -1.52 5.38
C CYS A 29 -6.09 -2.15 5.69
N ALA A 30 -4.99 -1.51 5.27
CA ALA A 30 -3.64 -1.96 5.56
C ALA A 30 -3.36 -2.04 7.07
N GLN A 31 -3.73 -1.01 7.83
CA GLN A 31 -3.60 -0.99 9.28
C GLN A 31 -4.39 -2.15 9.93
N ALA A 32 -5.63 -2.38 9.50
CA ALA A 32 -6.46 -3.47 9.98
C ALA A 32 -5.88 -4.85 9.68
N ILE A 33 -5.29 -5.04 8.48
CA ILE A 33 -4.61 -6.28 8.09
C ILE A 33 -3.39 -6.52 8.98
N CYS A 34 -2.53 -5.52 9.19
CA CYS A 34 -1.37 -5.64 10.08
C CYS A 34 -1.78 -5.99 11.52
N MET A 35 -2.80 -5.29 12.05
CA MET A 35 -3.31 -5.56 13.40
C MET A 35 -3.86 -6.98 13.54
N ARG A 36 -4.64 -7.46 12.57
CA ARG A 36 -5.23 -8.79 12.59
C ARG A 36 -4.16 -9.87 12.44
N ALA A 37 -3.24 -9.72 11.49
CA ALA A 37 -2.14 -10.66 11.29
C ALA A 37 -1.33 -10.82 12.58
N ARG A 38 -0.98 -9.71 13.24
CA ARG A 38 -0.26 -9.73 14.52
C ARG A 38 -1.05 -10.46 15.61
N GLY A 39 -2.36 -10.27 15.68
CA GLY A 39 -3.24 -11.00 16.60
C GLY A 39 -3.24 -12.52 16.38
N ASP A 40 -2.97 -12.95 15.15
CA ASP A 40 -2.88 -14.36 14.75
C ASP A 40 -1.43 -14.89 14.78
N GLY A 41 -0.47 -14.13 15.34
CA GLY A 41 0.94 -14.52 15.43
C GLY A 41 1.71 -14.44 14.11
N LEU A 42 1.16 -13.76 13.12
CA LEU A 42 1.76 -13.52 11.82
C LEU A 42 2.27 -12.08 11.73
N GLU A 43 3.30 -11.88 10.94
CA GLU A 43 3.74 -10.54 10.62
C GLU A 43 3.70 -10.31 9.11
N VAL A 44 3.11 -9.18 8.72
CA VAL A 44 2.93 -8.77 7.33
C VAL A 44 3.53 -7.38 7.15
N ARG A 45 3.95 -7.09 5.93
CA ARG A 45 4.40 -5.77 5.51
C ARG A 45 3.54 -5.31 4.36
N VAL A 46 3.25 -4.01 4.29
CA VAL A 46 2.33 -3.46 3.31
C VAL A 46 2.96 -2.26 2.61
N GLY A 47 2.85 -2.22 1.29
CA GLY A 47 3.14 -1.05 0.47
C GLY A 47 1.87 -0.52 -0.16
N ILE A 48 1.68 0.79 -0.19
CA ILE A 48 0.55 1.46 -0.83
C ILE A 48 1.06 2.51 -1.81
N HIS A 49 0.50 2.50 -3.02
CA HIS A 49 0.80 3.49 -4.04
C HIS A 49 -0.48 4.00 -4.70
N SER A 50 -0.49 5.27 -5.07
CA SER A 50 -1.53 5.92 -5.85
C SER A 50 -0.93 6.41 -7.15
N GLY A 51 -1.37 5.83 -8.26
CA GLY A 51 -0.91 6.13 -9.60
C GLY A 51 -1.94 5.66 -10.62
N GLU A 52 -1.69 5.97 -11.89
CA GLU A 52 -2.59 5.57 -12.97
C GLU A 52 -2.38 4.10 -13.32
N VAL A 53 -3.48 3.35 -13.37
CA VAL A 53 -3.45 1.94 -13.73
C VAL A 53 -4.48 1.65 -14.81
N GLU A 54 -4.10 0.84 -15.79
CA GLU A 54 -5.04 0.27 -16.74
C GLU A 54 -5.76 -0.90 -16.11
N ARG A 55 -7.08 -0.76 -15.92
CA ARG A 55 -7.94 -1.82 -15.41
C ARG A 55 -8.50 -2.62 -16.59
N TYR A 56 -8.18 -3.90 -16.64
CA TYR A 56 -8.84 -4.89 -17.49
C TYR A 56 -9.89 -5.65 -16.66
N THR A 57 -10.82 -6.33 -17.33
CA THR A 57 -11.94 -7.05 -16.68
C THR A 57 -11.48 -7.95 -15.53
N ASP A 58 -10.35 -8.64 -15.68
CA ASP A 58 -9.84 -9.61 -14.70
C ASP A 58 -8.40 -9.33 -14.22
N SER A 59 -7.80 -8.21 -14.63
CA SER A 59 -6.44 -7.89 -14.21
C SER A 59 -6.16 -6.40 -14.18
N VAL A 60 -5.20 -6.04 -13.35
CA VAL A 60 -4.59 -4.72 -13.38
C VAL A 60 -3.13 -4.93 -13.75
N GLN A 61 -2.72 -4.30 -14.84
CA GLN A 61 -1.35 -4.28 -15.29
C GLN A 61 -0.87 -2.83 -15.28
N GLY A 62 0.42 -2.65 -15.03
CA GLY A 62 1.00 -1.33 -15.06
C GLY A 62 2.23 -1.23 -14.19
N VAL A 63 3.03 -0.23 -14.52
CA VAL A 63 4.24 0.15 -13.80
C VAL A 63 3.92 0.42 -12.31
N GLU A 64 2.73 0.92 -11.99
CA GLU A 64 2.33 1.21 -10.59
C GLU A 64 2.18 -0.02 -9.70
N VAL A 65 1.88 -1.20 -10.28
CA VAL A 65 1.88 -2.45 -9.52
C VAL A 65 3.30 -2.79 -9.06
N HIS A 66 4.28 -2.60 -9.95
CA HIS A 66 5.69 -2.77 -9.59
C HIS A 66 6.14 -1.72 -8.56
N MET A 67 5.68 -0.47 -8.65
CA MET A 67 5.99 0.54 -7.62
C MET A 67 5.49 0.10 -6.25
N THR A 68 4.23 -0.35 -6.19
CA THR A 68 3.60 -0.83 -4.96
C THR A 68 4.40 -1.99 -4.35
N SER A 69 4.81 -2.95 -5.19
CA SER A 69 5.63 -4.08 -4.75
C SER A 69 7.00 -3.64 -4.22
N HIS A 70 7.64 -2.65 -4.84
CA HIS A 70 8.92 -2.11 -4.36
C HIS A 70 8.76 -1.39 -3.02
N ILE A 71 7.72 -0.56 -2.86
CA ILE A 71 7.42 0.09 -1.57
C ILE A 71 7.21 -0.96 -0.48
N MET A 72 6.42 -2.01 -0.77
CA MET A 72 6.22 -3.12 0.16
C MET A 72 7.54 -3.81 0.54
N SER A 73 8.48 -3.95 -0.41
CA SER A 73 9.77 -4.59 -0.15
C SER A 73 10.70 -3.79 0.78
N LEU A 74 10.53 -2.46 0.80
CA LEU A 74 11.26 -1.55 1.69
C LEU A 74 10.65 -1.49 3.10
N ALA A 75 9.36 -1.80 3.22
CA ALA A 75 8.67 -1.81 4.50
C ALA A 75 9.22 -2.91 5.42
N GLY A 76 9.46 -2.54 6.68
CA GLY A 76 9.76 -3.47 7.74
C GLY A 76 8.57 -4.34 8.11
N THR A 77 8.84 -5.35 8.92
CA THR A 77 7.82 -6.26 9.40
C THR A 77 6.79 -5.55 10.29
N GLY A 78 5.50 -5.73 10.01
CA GLY A 78 4.41 -5.02 10.69
C GLY A 78 4.20 -3.58 10.23
N GLU A 79 5.02 -3.07 9.30
CA GLU A 79 4.94 -1.69 8.83
C GLU A 79 4.07 -1.52 7.59
N VAL A 80 3.46 -0.34 7.49
CA VAL A 80 2.73 0.11 6.30
C VAL A 80 3.47 1.32 5.73
N TRP A 81 3.99 1.17 4.51
CA TRP A 81 4.69 2.24 3.79
C TRP A 81 3.87 2.71 2.60
N LEU A 82 4.04 3.96 2.24
CA LEU A 82 3.27 4.63 1.19
C LEU A 82 4.09 5.66 0.42
N SER A 83 3.74 5.83 -0.85
CA SER A 83 4.30 6.86 -1.72
C SER A 83 3.72 8.24 -1.44
N ALA A 84 4.46 9.30 -1.81
CA ALA A 84 4.00 10.68 -1.70
C ALA A 84 2.62 10.96 -2.33
N PRO A 85 2.27 10.46 -3.54
CA PRO A 85 0.92 10.64 -4.09
C PRO A 85 -0.20 10.07 -3.19
N THR A 86 0.10 9.03 -2.40
CA THR A 86 -0.88 8.40 -1.49
C THR A 86 -1.16 9.25 -0.25
N MET A 87 -0.30 10.24 0.05
CA MET A 87 -0.47 11.15 1.20
C MET A 87 -1.58 12.18 1.01
N ALA A 88 -2.24 12.22 -0.16
CA ALA A 88 -3.43 13.04 -0.39
C ALA A 88 -4.63 12.51 0.41
N LEU A 89 -4.61 12.74 1.73
CA LEU A 89 -5.62 12.29 2.68
C LEU A 89 -6.54 13.46 3.06
N PRO A 90 -7.85 13.19 3.27
CA PRO A 90 -8.77 14.19 3.80
C PRO A 90 -8.34 14.68 5.19
N GLU A 91 -8.65 15.95 5.48
CA GLU A 91 -8.54 16.48 6.84
C GLU A 91 -9.34 15.61 7.83
N GLY A 92 -8.80 15.42 9.03
CA GLY A 92 -9.46 14.65 10.09
C GLY A 92 -9.39 13.12 9.93
N SER A 93 -8.56 12.59 9.02
CA SER A 93 -8.38 11.13 8.86
C SER A 93 -7.83 10.42 10.11
N GLY A 94 -7.22 11.15 11.05
CA GLY A 94 -6.60 10.60 12.25
C GLY A 94 -5.34 9.78 11.99
N LEU A 95 -4.88 9.73 10.74
CA LEU A 95 -3.68 9.01 10.32
C LEU A 95 -2.47 9.93 10.45
N THR A 96 -1.38 9.41 11.02
CA THR A 96 -0.11 10.15 11.11
C THR A 96 1.03 9.35 10.50
N PHE A 97 2.03 10.04 9.97
CA PHE A 97 3.09 9.42 9.17
C PHE A 97 4.47 9.97 9.55
N SER A 98 5.48 9.12 9.41
CA SER A 98 6.89 9.47 9.46
C SER A 98 7.45 9.59 8.03
N ASP A 99 8.22 10.63 7.74
CA ASP A 99 8.97 10.74 6.48
C ASP A 99 10.15 9.76 6.51
N MET A 100 10.22 8.90 5.49
CA MET A 100 11.26 7.87 5.34
C MET A 100 12.34 8.27 4.32
N GLY A 101 12.31 9.50 3.82
CA GLY A 101 13.26 10.03 2.86
C GLY A 101 12.99 9.59 1.42
N GLU A 102 13.97 9.88 0.56
CA GLU A 102 13.95 9.57 -0.86
C GLU A 102 14.61 8.22 -1.15
N HIS A 103 13.94 7.41 -1.97
CA HIS A 103 14.37 6.06 -2.34
C HIS A 103 14.42 5.90 -3.86
N GLU A 104 15.52 5.36 -4.37
CA GLU A 104 15.63 4.94 -5.76
C GLU A 104 14.86 3.63 -5.96
N LEU A 105 13.83 3.65 -6.80
CA LEU A 105 13.01 2.47 -7.08
C LEU A 105 13.36 1.94 -8.47
N ARG A 106 13.83 0.69 -8.54
CA ARG A 106 14.21 0.05 -9.80
C ARG A 106 13.06 0.17 -10.83
N GLY A 107 13.39 0.58 -12.05
CA GLY A 107 12.41 0.72 -13.13
C GLY A 107 11.66 2.06 -13.13
N PHE A 108 12.02 3.00 -12.26
CA PHE A 108 11.48 4.35 -12.21
C PHE A 108 12.58 5.39 -12.35
N GLU A 109 12.27 6.50 -13.01
CA GLU A 109 13.20 7.62 -13.13
C GLU A 109 13.16 8.48 -11.85
N GLY A 110 14.33 8.61 -11.23
CA GLY A 110 14.57 9.46 -10.06
C GLY A 110 14.00 8.92 -8.75
N PRO A 111 14.36 9.56 -7.62
CA PRO A 111 13.95 9.08 -6.31
C PRO A 111 12.46 9.30 -6.05
N ARG A 112 11.89 8.52 -5.13
CA ARG A 112 10.54 8.69 -4.60
C ARG A 112 10.60 8.88 -3.11
N ARG A 113 9.94 9.94 -2.62
CA ARG A 113 9.74 10.18 -1.19
C ARG A 113 8.71 9.19 -0.65
N LEU A 114 9.05 8.48 0.42
CA LEU A 114 8.20 7.47 1.05
C LEU A 114 7.86 7.86 2.48
N TYR A 115 6.74 7.34 2.97
CA TYR A 115 6.23 7.59 4.30
C TYR A 115 5.85 6.29 4.98
N ARG A 116 5.99 6.23 6.30
CA ARG A 116 5.54 5.11 7.12
C ARG A 116 4.36 5.54 7.97
N LEU A 117 3.29 4.76 7.98
CA LEU A 117 2.16 4.94 8.91
C LEU A 117 2.64 4.75 10.35
N ASN A 118 2.30 5.69 11.23
CA ASN A 118 2.53 5.54 12.66
C ASN A 118 1.44 4.66 13.29
N PRO A 119 1.77 3.91 14.37
CA PRO A 119 0.83 3.02 15.06
C PRO A 119 -0.44 3.71 15.57
#